data_AF-A0A672V0D7-F1
#
_entry.id   AF-A0A672V0D7-F1
#
_cell.length_a   1.000
_cell.length_b   1.000
_cell.length_c   1.000
_cell.angle_alpha   90.00
_cell.angle_beta   90.00
_cell.angle_gamma   90.00
#
_symmetry.space_group_name_H-M   'P 1'
#
loop_
_entity.id
_entity.type
_entity.pdbx_description
1 polymer ?
#
loop_
_entity_poly.entity_id
_entity_poly.type
_entity_poly.pdbx_seq_one_letter_code
_entity_poly.pdbx_strand_id
1 'polypeptide(L)'
;MSEHTFPRGEDSVSYRGRVNQAVNGKTCLHWNSHLLLDHSINAFMEDAASYGIGEHNFCRNPDEDEKPWCYIRKNHKVEWDFCDVSLCSGTGKELEVNCLAVVCMVQSSR
;
A
#
# COMPACT_ATOMS: atom_id res chain seq x y z
N MET A 1 7.14 11.53 -5.54
CA MET A 1 6.36 10.27 -5.47
C MET A 1 5.34 10.44 -4.37
N SER A 2 4.06 10.59 -4.71
CA SER A 2 2.97 10.62 -3.73
C SER A 2 2.91 9.27 -3.01
N GLU A 3 2.68 9.28 -1.70
CA GLU A 3 2.61 8.05 -0.91
C GLU A 3 1.41 7.16 -1.26
N HIS A 4 0.47 7.67 -2.07
CA HIS A 4 -0.85 7.11 -2.40
C HIS A 4 -0.99 6.65 -3.85
N THR A 5 0.10 6.61 -4.62
CA THR A 5 0.01 6.36 -6.06
C THR A 5 1.18 5.53 -6.56
N PHE A 6 0.94 4.62 -7.51
CA PHE A 6 2.00 3.87 -8.20
C PHE A 6 2.02 4.15 -9.72
N PRO A 7 3.20 4.11 -10.38
CA PRO A 7 3.34 4.39 -11.80
C PRO A 7 2.50 3.46 -12.69
N ARG A 8 1.90 4.01 -13.74
CA ARG A 8 1.15 3.22 -14.73
C ARG A 8 2.14 2.39 -15.56
N GLY A 9 2.03 1.07 -15.48
CA GLY A 9 2.93 0.13 -16.16
C GLY A 9 4.04 -0.44 -15.27
N GLU A 10 4.05 -0.12 -13.96
CA GLU A 10 4.80 -0.89 -12.96
C GLU A 10 3.89 -1.90 -12.27
N ASP A 11 4.44 -3.07 -11.95
CA ASP A 11 3.74 -4.11 -11.22
C ASP A 11 3.46 -3.66 -9.79
N SER A 12 2.23 -3.87 -9.31
CA SER A 12 1.80 -3.59 -7.93
C SER A 12 2.70 -4.25 -6.88
N VAL A 13 3.41 -5.32 -7.25
CA VAL A 13 4.43 -6.03 -6.45
C VAL A 13 5.60 -5.12 -6.04
N SER A 14 5.96 -4.16 -6.90
CA SER A 14 7.05 -3.21 -6.67
C SER A 14 6.64 -2.02 -5.80
N TYR A 15 5.35 -1.89 -5.46
CA TYR A 15 4.86 -0.78 -4.66
C TYR A 15 5.54 -0.70 -3.29
N ARG A 16 6.17 0.44 -3.00
CA ARG A 16 6.83 0.74 -1.71
C ARG A 16 6.32 2.03 -1.06
N GLY A 17 5.10 2.45 -1.42
CA GLY A 17 4.42 3.60 -0.80
C GLY A 17 4.04 3.35 0.67
N ARG A 18 3.47 4.39 1.30
CA ARG A 18 3.16 4.41 2.75
C ARG A 18 1.65 4.41 3.07
N VAL A 19 0.78 4.19 2.08
CA VAL A 19 -0.65 3.94 2.36
C VAL A 19 -0.80 2.75 3.29
N ASN A 20 -1.67 2.91 4.28
CA ASN A 20 -2.03 1.90 5.27
C ASN A 20 -3.55 1.89 5.56
N GLN A 21 -4.35 2.25 4.55
CA GLN A 21 -5.80 2.25 4.62
C GLN A 21 -6.37 1.37 3.50
N ALA A 22 -7.30 0.50 3.88
CA ALA A 22 -8.10 -0.30 2.95
C ALA A 22 -9.17 0.56 2.25
N VAL A 23 -9.66 0.10 1.10
CA VAL A 23 -10.76 0.77 0.35
C VAL A 23 -12.03 0.96 1.16
N ASN A 24 -12.26 0.10 2.16
CA ASN A 24 -13.37 0.23 3.10
C ASN A 24 -13.11 1.22 4.25
N GLY A 25 -12.01 1.97 4.21
CA GLY A 25 -11.60 2.96 5.21
C GLY A 25 -10.91 2.39 6.46
N LYS A 26 -10.82 1.07 6.61
CA LYS A 26 -10.16 0.45 7.78
C LYS A 26 -8.64 0.60 7.70
N THR A 27 -8.04 0.84 8.84
CA THR A 27 -6.58 0.86 9.00
C THR A 27 -6.01 -0.55 8.90
N CYS A 28 -4.92 -0.66 8.14
CA CYS A 28 -4.15 -1.88 8.01
C CYS A 28 -3.51 -2.30 9.34
N LEU A 29 -3.50 -3.60 9.59
CA LEU A 29 -2.71 -4.24 10.63
C LEU A 29 -1.23 -4.20 10.24
N HIS A 30 -0.37 -4.13 11.27
CA HIS A 30 1.06 -4.30 11.07
C HIS A 30 1.38 -5.73 10.63
N TRP A 31 2.29 -5.87 9.67
CA TRP A 31 2.69 -7.19 9.17
C TRP A 31 3.41 -8.04 10.22
N ASN A 32 4.03 -7.42 11.23
CA ASN A 32 4.62 -8.09 12.39
C ASN A 32 3.63 -8.29 13.57
N SER A 33 2.32 -8.09 13.35
CA SER A 33 1.31 -8.36 14.37
C SER A 33 1.21 -9.85 14.68
N HIS A 34 1.14 -10.20 15.96
CA HIS A 34 0.90 -11.59 16.40
C HIS A 34 -0.44 -12.15 15.92
N LEU A 35 -1.40 -11.27 15.56
CA LEU A 35 -2.67 -11.68 14.96
C LEU A 35 -2.50 -12.34 13.59
N LEU A 36 -1.33 -12.20 12.97
CA LEU A 36 -1.01 -12.73 11.64
C LEU A 36 -0.17 -14.02 11.68
N LEU A 37 0.13 -14.56 12.85
CA LEU A 37 0.95 -15.78 12.98
C LEU A 37 0.33 -16.99 12.29
N ASP A 38 -1.01 -17.05 12.23
CA ASP A 38 -1.75 -18.11 11.55
C ASP A 38 -1.98 -17.83 10.05
N HIS A 39 -1.48 -16.71 9.53
CA HIS A 39 -1.56 -16.33 8.11
C HIS A 39 -0.23 -16.58 7.40
N SER A 40 -0.28 -17.01 6.14
CA SER A 40 0.92 -17.37 5.36
C SER A 40 1.80 -16.19 4.96
N ILE A 41 1.25 -14.98 4.93
CA ILE A 41 1.92 -13.76 4.50
C ILE A 41 1.99 -12.82 5.69
N ASN A 42 3.17 -12.66 6.27
CA ASN A 42 3.41 -11.78 7.42
C ASN A 42 4.91 -11.47 7.52
N ALA A 43 5.32 -10.67 8.51
CA ALA A 43 6.73 -10.29 8.67
C ALA A 43 7.65 -11.42 9.16
N PHE A 44 7.13 -12.60 9.47
CA PHE A 44 7.88 -13.74 10.00
C PHE A 44 8.26 -14.78 8.93
N MET A 45 7.83 -14.61 7.67
CA MET A 45 8.29 -15.45 6.56
C MET A 45 9.75 -15.10 6.17
N GLU A 46 10.50 -16.09 5.67
CA GLU A 46 11.93 -15.94 5.33
C GLU A 46 12.19 -14.78 4.36
N ASP A 47 11.37 -14.66 3.33
CA ASP A 47 11.54 -13.67 2.26
C ASP A 47 10.73 -12.38 2.46
N ALA A 48 10.21 -12.11 3.67
CA ALA A 48 9.32 -10.97 3.94
C ALA A 48 9.90 -9.63 3.42
N ALA A 49 11.20 -9.40 3.64
CA ALA A 49 11.88 -8.18 3.23
C ALA A 49 11.89 -7.99 1.70
N SER A 50 11.96 -9.07 0.91
CA SER A 50 11.94 -9.02 -0.55
C SER A 50 10.61 -8.45 -1.07
N TYR A 51 9.51 -8.79 -0.40
CA TYR A 51 8.17 -8.27 -0.66
C TYR A 51 7.89 -6.91 -0.03
N GLY A 52 8.90 -6.31 0.62
CA GLY A 52 8.75 -5.05 1.35
C GLY A 52 7.86 -5.18 2.58
N ILE A 53 7.73 -6.38 3.15
CA ILE A 53 7.01 -6.67 4.39
C ILE A 53 7.98 -6.55 5.57
N GLY A 54 7.55 -5.96 6.67
CA GLY A 54 8.37 -5.75 7.86
C GLY A 54 7.60 -5.14 9.02
N GLU A 55 8.28 -4.40 9.90
CA GLU A 55 7.68 -3.79 11.10
C GLU A 55 6.86 -2.51 10.81
N HIS A 56 5.93 -2.60 9.87
CA HIS A 56 5.03 -1.52 9.47
C HIS A 56 3.67 -2.06 9.04
N ASN A 57 2.72 -1.17 8.74
CA ASN A 57 1.38 -1.52 8.24
C ASN A 57 1.09 -1.00 6.82
N PHE A 58 2.13 -0.67 6.06
CA PHE A 58 1.96 -0.22 4.68
C PHE A 58 1.53 -1.33 3.74
N CYS A 59 0.67 -1.00 2.78
CA CYS A 59 0.13 -1.93 1.81
C CYS A 59 1.22 -2.54 0.91
N ARG A 60 1.13 -3.83 0.65
CA ARG A 60 2.07 -4.60 -0.18
C ARG A 60 1.31 -5.58 -1.05
N ASN A 61 1.99 -6.11 -2.06
CA ASN A 61 1.43 -7.12 -2.94
C ASN A 61 2.42 -8.29 -3.14
N PRO A 62 2.58 -9.16 -2.12
CA PRO A 62 3.53 -10.26 -2.16
C PRO A 62 3.10 -11.44 -3.05
N ASP A 63 1.83 -11.51 -3.41
CA ASP A 63 1.17 -12.61 -4.12
C ASP A 63 0.74 -12.24 -5.56
N GLU A 64 1.28 -11.14 -6.08
CA GLU A 64 1.07 -10.70 -7.47
C GLU A 64 -0.40 -10.42 -7.83
N ASP A 65 -1.21 -10.01 -6.85
CA ASP A 65 -2.60 -9.58 -7.06
C ASP A 65 -2.68 -8.24 -7.84
N GLU A 66 -3.88 -7.82 -8.23
CA GLU A 66 -4.11 -6.62 -9.03
C GLU A 66 -3.57 -5.35 -8.34
N LYS A 67 -3.67 -5.27 -7.01
CA LYS A 67 -3.34 -4.07 -6.23
C LYS A 67 -2.70 -4.42 -4.89
N PRO A 68 -1.91 -3.50 -4.29
CA PRO A 68 -1.47 -3.63 -2.92
C PRO A 68 -2.66 -3.79 -1.97
N TRP A 69 -2.53 -4.70 -1.03
CA TRP A 69 -3.53 -5.00 -0.02
C TRP A 69 -2.89 -5.04 1.37
N CYS A 70 -3.73 -5.19 2.38
CA CYS A 70 -3.28 -5.40 3.75
C CYS A 70 -4.31 -6.18 4.56
N TYR A 71 -3.88 -6.71 5.72
CA TYR A 71 -4.80 -7.26 6.70
C TYR A 71 -5.53 -6.16 7.46
N ILE A 72 -6.78 -6.39 7.81
CA ILE A 72 -7.65 -5.49 8.57
C ILE A 72 -8.38 -6.26 9.66
N ARG A 73 -8.83 -5.55 10.70
CA ARG A 73 -9.69 -6.13 11.74
C ARG A 73 -11.16 -5.80 11.46
N LYS A 74 -12.00 -6.84 11.36
CA LYS A 74 -13.44 -6.71 11.18
C LYS A 74 -14.17 -7.71 12.07
N ASN A 75 -15.09 -7.21 12.90
CA ASN A 75 -15.92 -8.04 13.80
C ASN A 75 -15.09 -9.05 14.62
N HIS A 76 -13.99 -8.58 15.21
CA HIS A 76 -13.02 -9.39 15.97
C HIS A 76 -12.25 -10.47 15.18
N LYS A 77 -12.39 -10.52 13.86
CA LYS A 77 -11.63 -11.41 12.97
C LYS A 77 -10.61 -10.61 12.15
N VAL A 78 -9.57 -11.31 11.72
CA VAL A 78 -8.62 -10.83 10.72
C VAL A 78 -9.18 -11.17 9.34
N GLU A 79 -9.29 -10.16 8.49
CA GLU A 79 -9.61 -10.28 7.07
C GLU A 79 -8.52 -9.52 6.29
N TRP A 80 -8.52 -9.60 4.97
CA TRP A 80 -7.70 -8.74 4.11
C TRP A 80 -8.62 -7.92 3.21
N ASP A 81 -8.13 -6.77 2.75
CA ASP A 81 -8.81 -5.95 1.76
C ASP A 81 -7.79 -5.16 0.94
N PHE A 82 -8.18 -4.77 -0.28
CA PHE A 82 -7.36 -3.92 -1.12
C PHE A 82 -7.16 -2.56 -0.49
N CYS A 83 -6.00 -1.97 -0.75
CA CYS A 83 -5.71 -0.63 -0.27
C CYS A 83 -6.24 0.45 -1.21
N ASP A 84 -6.52 1.61 -0.62
CA ASP A 84 -6.90 2.82 -1.36
C ASP A 84 -5.66 3.46 -2.01
N VAL A 85 -5.06 2.73 -2.95
CA VAL A 85 -3.92 3.16 -3.76
C VAL A 85 -4.39 3.41 -5.17
N SER A 86 -4.15 4.64 -5.66
CA SER A 86 -4.53 5.04 -7.01
C SER A 86 -3.41 4.78 -8.01
N LEU A 87 -3.75 4.64 -9.29
CA LEU A 87 -2.78 4.65 -10.39
C LEU A 87 -2.39 6.09 -10.73
N CYS A 88 -1.13 6.31 -11.08
CA CYS A 88 -0.67 7.60 -11.61
C CYS A 88 -1.33 7.81 -12.99
N SER A 89 -2.39 8.63 -13.06
CA SER A 89 -3.01 9.03 -14.32
C SER A 89 -2.20 10.15 -14.98
N GLY A 90 -1.22 9.77 -15.81
CA GLY A 90 -0.49 10.72 -16.67
C GLY A 90 -0.46 10.24 -18.11
N THR A 91 -1.09 10.97 -19.04
CA THR A 91 -0.95 10.74 -20.49
C THR A 91 0.21 11.56 -21.05
N GLY A 92 1.33 10.90 -21.35
CA GLY A 92 2.23 11.21 -22.47
C GLY A 92 3.16 12.43 -22.43
N LYS A 93 2.79 13.58 -21.86
CA LYS A 93 3.68 14.77 -21.74
C LYS A 93 3.48 15.58 -20.46
N GLU A 94 2.95 14.92 -19.44
CA GLU A 94 2.67 15.49 -18.11
C GLU A 94 3.24 14.58 -17.01
N LEU A 95 4.31 13.83 -17.32
CA LEU A 95 4.96 12.93 -16.38
C LEU A 95 6.00 13.63 -15.48
N GLU A 96 6.59 14.75 -15.91
CA GLU A 96 7.52 15.50 -15.05
C GLU A 96 6.80 16.45 -14.09
N VAL A 97 5.61 16.97 -14.45
CA VAL A 97 4.97 18.05 -13.68
C VAL A 97 4.01 17.50 -12.62
N ASN A 98 3.28 16.41 -12.84
CA ASN A 98 2.23 15.98 -11.90
C ASN A 98 2.73 15.13 -10.72
N CYS A 99 3.89 14.48 -10.83
CA CYS A 99 4.56 13.91 -9.66
C CYS A 99 5.16 15.00 -8.74
N LEU A 100 5.32 16.23 -9.26
CA LEU A 100 5.78 17.42 -8.53
C LEU A 100 4.64 18.40 -8.15
N ALA A 101 3.52 18.47 -8.88
CA ALA A 101 2.46 19.47 -8.62
C ALA A 101 1.52 19.06 -7.48
N VAL A 102 1.34 17.76 -7.21
CA VAL A 102 0.63 17.29 -6.00
C VAL A 102 1.41 17.66 -4.73
N VAL A 103 2.70 18.03 -4.84
CA VAL A 103 3.52 18.52 -3.72
C VAL A 103 2.98 19.85 -3.16
N CYS A 104 2.15 20.61 -3.88
CA CYS A 104 1.69 21.94 -3.43
C CYS A 104 0.23 22.04 -2.93
N MET A 105 -0.67 21.08 -3.18
CA MET A 105 -2.09 21.29 -2.81
C MET A 105 -2.45 20.95 -1.36
N VAL A 106 -1.55 20.36 -0.57
CA VAL A 106 -1.76 20.15 0.89
C VAL A 106 -0.74 20.94 1.73
N GLN A 107 -0.29 22.09 1.25
CA GLN A 107 0.33 23.13 2.09
C GLN A 107 -0.09 24.53 1.62
N SER A 108 -1.39 24.84 1.66
CA SER A 108 -1.85 26.23 1.82
C SER A 108 -3.38 26.29 1.97
N SER A 109 -3.88 25.86 3.11
CA SER A 109 -5.08 26.48 3.69
C SER A 109 -4.71 26.90 5.10
N ARG A 110 -4.82 28.21 5.36
CA ARG A 110 -4.68 28.81 6.67
C ARG A 110 -5.63 28.17 7.68
#